data_AF-A0AB35N4L6-F1
#
_entry.id   AF-A0AB35N4L6-F1
#
_cell.length_a   1.000
_cell.length_b   1.000
_cell.length_c   1.000
_cell.angle_alpha   90.00
_cell.angle_beta   90.00
_cell.angle_gamma   90.00
#
_symmetry.space_group_name_H-M   'P 1'
#
loop_
_entity.id
_entity.type
_entity.pdbx_description
1 polymer ?
#
loop_
_entity_poly.entity_id
_entity_poly.type
_entity_poly.pdbx_seq_one_letter_code
_entity_poly.pdbx_strand_id
1 'polypeptide(L)' 'MTTNNSTSHPILTAFNLPDVPFKVIDPNELPDIYKVAFEQFLAGSSAPHPVYAYQHDYERLLLLIEQG' A
#
# COMPACT_ATOMS: atom_id res chain seq x y z
N MET A 1 10.15 -3.52 26.69
CA MET A 1 8.97 -2.70 26.36
C MET A 1 8.76 -2.79 24.86
N THR A 2 7.98 -3.77 24.41
CA THR A 2 7.55 -3.81 23.01
C THR A 2 6.30 -2.96 22.95
N THR A 3 6.45 -1.72 22.48
CA THR A 3 5.30 -0.86 22.18
C THR A 3 4.51 -1.57 21.09
N ASN A 4 3.39 -2.15 21.49
CA ASN A 4 2.35 -2.63 20.60
C ASN A 4 1.74 -1.39 19.95
N ASN A 5 2.46 -0.77 19.03
CA ASN A 5 1.89 0.24 18.15
C ASN A 5 1.09 -0.57 17.14
N SER A 6 -0.11 -1.00 17.54
CA SER A 6 -1.12 -1.47 16.61
C SER A 6 -1.57 -0.24 15.83
N THR A 7 -0.70 0.23 14.93
CA THR A 7 -1.03 1.22 13.93
C THR A 7 -2.09 0.50 13.09
N SER A 8 -3.36 0.80 13.34
CA SER A 8 -4.51 0.21 12.66
C SER A 8 -4.51 0.68 11.20
N HIS A 9 -3.55 0.20 10.44
CA HIS A 9 -3.48 0.42 9.01
C HIS A 9 -4.69 -0.26 8.38
N PRO A 10 -5.32 0.38 7.38
CA PRO A 10 -6.41 -0.25 6.66
C PRO A 10 -5.92 -1.57 6.05
N ILE A 11 -6.55 -2.67 6.46
CA ILE A 11 -6.28 -3.99 5.90
C ILE A 11 -6.96 -4.04 4.55
N LEU A 12 -6.16 -4.12 3.49
CA LEU A 12 -6.66 -4.28 2.13
C LEU A 12 -6.68 -5.76 1.74
N THR A 13 -7.67 -6.12 0.95
CA THR A 13 -7.76 -7.47 0.40
C THR A 13 -6.85 -7.58 -0.82
N ALA A 14 -5.74 -8.27 -0.66
CA ALA A 14 -4.85 -8.54 -1.78
C ALA A 14 -5.39 -9.68 -2.65
N PHE A 15 -5.33 -9.51 -3.97
CA PHE A 15 -5.77 -10.48 -4.95
C PHE A 15 -4.73 -10.70 -6.06
N ASN A 16 -4.87 -11.81 -6.78
CA ASN A 16 -3.97 -12.15 -7.89
C ASN A 16 -4.61 -11.70 -9.20
N LEU A 17 -3.83 -11.03 -10.05
CA LEU A 17 -4.22 -10.76 -11.43
C LEU A 17 -3.73 -11.89 -12.34
N PRO A 18 -4.50 -12.28 -13.36
CA PRO A 18 -3.97 -13.11 -14.44
C PRO A 18 -2.88 -12.30 -15.15
N ASP A 19 -1.67 -12.87 -15.28
CA ASP A 19 -0.44 -12.27 -15.84
C ASP A 19 0.52 -11.59 -14.85
N VAL A 20 0.10 -11.35 -13.60
CA VAL A 20 0.98 -10.74 -12.59
C VAL A 20 1.35 -11.80 -11.53
N PRO A 21 2.64 -12.14 -11.35
CA PRO A 21 3.06 -13.15 -10.36
C PRO A 21 2.98 -12.64 -8.91
N PHE A 22 2.76 -11.34 -8.73
CA PHE A 22 2.65 -10.68 -7.44
C PHE A 22 1.21 -10.33 -7.11
N LYS A 23 0.89 -10.33 -5.82
CA LYS A 23 -0.40 -9.87 -5.33
C LYS A 23 -0.53 -8.36 -5.49
N VAL A 24 -1.70 -7.95 -5.92
CA VAL A 24 -2.07 -6.54 -6.04
C VAL A 24 -3.21 -6.22 -5.09
N ILE A 25 -3.38 -4.93 -4.82
CA ILE A 25 -4.42 -4.36 -3.98
C ILE A 25 -5.14 -3.28 -4.78
N ASP A 26 -6.40 -3.02 -4.42
CA ASP A 26 -7.12 -1.87 -4.93
C ASP A 26 -6.90 -0.66 -4.01
N PRO A 27 -6.18 0.38 -4.46
CA PRO A 27 -5.98 1.58 -3.65
C PRO A 27 -7.28 2.35 -3.44
N ASN A 28 -8.34 2.11 -4.23
CA ASN A 28 -9.65 2.74 -4.02
C ASN A 28 -10.33 2.31 -2.72
N GLU A 29 -10.00 1.13 -2.20
CA GLU A 29 -10.47 0.67 -0.89
C GLU A 29 -9.78 1.38 0.28
N LEU A 30 -8.69 2.13 0.03
CA LEU A 30 -8.02 2.91 1.07
C LEU A 30 -8.83 4.16 1.47
N PRO A 31 -8.73 4.59 2.74
CA PRO A 31 -9.15 5.93 3.15
C PRO A 31 -8.35 6.99 2.38
N ASP A 32 -8.98 8.13 2.10
CA ASP A 32 -8.42 9.24 1.30
C ASP A 32 -7.01 9.67 1.75
N ILE A 33 -6.78 9.70 3.07
CA ILE A 33 -5.48 10.06 3.66
C ILE A 33 -4.37 9.09 3.21
N TYR A 34 -4.65 7.78 3.23
CA TYR A 34 -3.70 6.76 2.80
C TYR A 34 -3.57 6.72 1.27
N LYS A 35 -4.64 6.99 0.53
CA LYS A 35 -4.59 7.13 -0.93
C LYS A 35 -3.60 8.20 -1.35
N VAL A 36 -3.75 9.41 -0.81
CA VAL A 36 -2.87 10.54 -1.17
C VAL A 36 -1.42 10.24 -0.80
N ALA A 37 -1.17 9.70 0.40
CA ALA A 37 0.18 9.32 0.83
C ALA A 37 0.80 8.24 -0.08
N PHE A 38 -0.01 7.25 -0.46
CA PHE A 38 0.42 6.15 -1.32
C PHE A 38 0.62 6.60 -2.77
N GLU A 39 -0.24 7.46 -3.30
CA GLU A 39 -0.05 8.11 -4.60
C GLU A 39 1.22 8.95 -4.63
N GLN A 40 1.54 9.68 -3.56
CA GLN A 40 2.81 10.42 -3.46
C GLN A 40 4.02 9.50 -3.37
N PHE A 41 3.91 8.38 -2.63
CA PHE A 41 4.95 7.36 -2.56
C PHE A 41 5.20 6.69 -3.92
N LEU A 42 4.13 6.36 -4.65
CA LEU A 42 4.18 5.80 -5.99
C LEU A 42 4.59 6.83 -7.04
N ALA A 43 4.28 8.12 -6.88
CA ALA A 43 4.73 9.17 -7.80
C ALA A 43 6.27 9.27 -7.86
N GLY A 44 6.98 8.84 -6.80
CA GLY A 44 8.44 8.69 -6.80
C GLY A 44 8.95 7.36 -7.38
N SER A 45 8.09 6.36 -7.54
CA SER A 45 8.42 5.00 -8.01
C SER A 45 7.81 4.76 -9.39
N SER A 46 8.67 4.79 -10.41
CA SER A 46 8.43 4.87 -11.87
C SER A 46 7.46 3.86 -12.54
N ALA A 47 6.28 3.56 -12.00
CA ALA A 47 5.28 2.73 -12.67
C ALA A 47 3.83 3.14 -12.31
N PRO A 48 3.20 4.02 -13.11
CA PRO A 48 1.77 4.29 -12.98
C PRO A 48 1.00 3.04 -13.41
N HIS A 49 0.58 2.21 -12.46
CA HIS A 49 -0.49 1.26 -12.70
C HIS A 49 -1.80 2.00 -12.39
N PRO A 50 -2.65 2.28 -13.40
CA PRO A 50 -3.77 3.21 -13.23
C PRO A 50 -4.93 2.65 -12.39
N VAL A 51 -4.90 1.37 -12.01
CA VAL A 51 -6.04 0.70 -11.36
C VAL A 51 -5.65 -0.06 -10.09
N TYR A 52 -4.49 -0.74 -10.07
CA TYR A 52 -4.08 -1.59 -8.95
C TYR A 52 -2.63 -1.36 -8.58
N ALA A 53 -2.32 -1.43 -7.30
CA ALA A 53 -0.96 -1.32 -6.80
C ALA A 53 -0.46 -2.65 -6.27
N TYR A 54 0.86 -2.84 -6.17
CA TYR A 54 1.39 -4.04 -5.56
C TYR A 54 1.18 -4.02 -4.05
N GLN A 55 0.81 -5.17 -3.49
CA GLN A 55 0.73 -5.34 -2.03
C GLN A 55 2.08 -4.99 -1.37
N HIS A 56 3.18 -5.34 -2.04
CA HIS A 56 4.53 -5.10 -1.55
C HIS A 56 4.85 -3.60 -1.37
N ASP A 57 4.43 -2.75 -2.31
CA ASP A 57 4.63 -1.30 -2.19
C ASP A 57 3.84 -0.72 -1.03
N TYR A 58 2.64 -1.23 -0.78
CA TYR A 58 1.82 -0.81 0.36
C TYR A 58 2.43 -1.25 1.69
N GLU A 59 2.87 -2.50 1.82
CA GLU A 59 3.59 -2.97 3.02
C GLU A 59 4.84 -2.12 3.29
N ARG A 60 5.53 -1.71 2.22
CA ARG A 60 6.70 -0.84 2.32
C ARG A 60 6.33 0.58 2.77
N LEU A 61 5.22 1.13 2.29
CA LEU A 61 4.67 2.40 2.79
C LEU A 61 4.36 2.30 4.28
N LEU A 62 3.69 1.24 4.73
CA LEU A 62 3.34 1.06 6.14
C LEU A 62 4.60 1.01 7.02
N LEU A 63 5.62 0.26 6.58
CA LEU A 63 6.92 0.23 7.25
C LEU A 63 7.57 1.61 7.34
N LEU A 64 7.46 2.44 6.31
CA LEU A 64 7.98 3.81 6.32
C LEU A 64 7.20 4.71 7.28
N ILE A 65 5.87 4.58 7.34
CA ILE A 65 5.00 5.31 8.27
C ILE A 65 5.31 4.93 9.72
N GLU A 66 5.59 3.65 10.00
CA GLU A 66 5.98 3.21 11.35
C GLU A 66 7.38 3.64 11.76
N GLN A 67 8.25 3.95 10.79
CA GLN A 67 9.63 4.37 11.02
C GLN A 67 9.81 5.88 11.17
N GLY A 68 8.82 6.72 10.83
CA GLY A 68 8.96 8.19 10.85
C GLY A 68 7.67 8.98 10.88
#